data_AF-A0A379F0K1-F1
#
_entry.id   AF-A0A379F0K1-F1
#
_cell.length_a   1.000
_cell.length_b   1.000
_cell.length_c   1.000
_cell.angle_alpha   90.00
_cell.angle_beta   90.00
_cell.angle_gamma   90.00
#
_symmetry.space_group_name_H-M   'P 1'
#
loop_
_entity.id
_entity.type
_entity.pdbx_description
1 polymer ?
#
loop_
_entity_poly.entity_id
_entity_poly.type
_entity_poly.pdbx_seq_one_letter_code
_entity_poly.pdbx_strand_id
1 'polypeptide(L)'
;MEELRLAIRQYFESRKKLQNCLLNIETNKTDKAALSESLLLIINDSSFEAKAFELLLHTNADEAKRHINLFYLQGSPQQKTRFKGELDIMLDDYRCILGEMEFKKLIDSLPKENKEFYAIKEAIEFAQSE
;
A
#
# COMPACT_ATOMS: atom_id res chain seq x y z
N MET A 1 -26.95 16.91 -17.61
CA MET A 1 -27.16 16.48 -16.21
C MET A 1 -27.38 14.98 -16.10
N GLU A 2 -28.20 14.35 -16.96
CA GLU A 2 -28.46 12.91 -16.89
C GLU A 2 -27.24 12.05 -17.26
N GLU A 3 -26.49 12.43 -18.31
CA GLU A 3 -25.23 11.76 -18.67
C GLU A 3 -24.20 11.78 -17.55
N LEU A 4 -24.07 12.90 -16.83
CA LEU A 4 -23.19 13.01 -15.67
C LEU A 4 -23.61 12.06 -14.54
N ARG A 5 -24.91 11.96 -14.26
CA ARG A 5 -25.44 11.02 -13.24
C ARG A 5 -25.15 9.57 -13.61
N LEU A 6 -25.31 9.22 -14.88
CA LEU A 6 -24.99 7.88 -15.39
C LEU A 6 -23.50 7.58 -15.24
N ALA A 7 -22.61 8.50 -15.63
CA ALA A 7 -21.17 8.33 -15.52
C ALA A 7 -20.71 8.16 -14.06
N ILE A 8 -21.24 8.96 -13.12
CA ILE A 8 -20.95 8.84 -11.69
C ILE A 8 -21.36 7.45 -11.17
N ARG A 9 -22.54 6.95 -11.55
CA ARG A 9 -23.02 5.63 -11.15
C ARG A 9 -22.11 4.52 -11.68
N GLN A 10 -21.76 4.57 -12.96
CA GLN A 10 -20.87 3.60 -13.60
C GLN A 10 -19.48 3.57 -12.95
N TYR A 11 -18.96 4.74 -12.56
CA TYR A 11 -17.70 4.84 -11.82
C TYR A 11 -17.77 4.08 -10.49
N PHE A 12 -18.79 4.33 -9.66
CA PHE A 12 -18.92 3.65 -8.37
C PHE A 12 -19.18 2.15 -8.51
N GLU A 13 -19.97 1.72 -9.49
CA GLU A 13 -20.20 0.30 -9.79
C GLU A 13 -18.91 -0.39 -10.22
N SER A 14 -18.13 0.23 -11.11
CA SER A 14 -16.83 -0.30 -11.56
C SER A 14 -15.82 -0.35 -10.43
N ARG A 15 -15.76 0.70 -9.59
CA ARG A 15 -14.90 0.74 -8.41
C ARG A 15 -15.22 -0.38 -7.44
N LYS A 16 -16.50 -0.57 -7.09
CA LYS A 16 -16.95 -1.66 -6.21
C LYS A 16 -16.64 -3.03 -6.78
N LYS A 17 -16.82 -3.21 -8.10
CA LYS A 17 -16.46 -4.46 -8.80
C LYS A 17 -14.96 -4.75 -8.66
N LEU A 18 -14.10 -3.75 -8.88
CA LEU A 18 -12.65 -3.91 -8.72
C LEU A 18 -12.27 -4.24 -7.28
N GLN A 19 -12.84 -3.54 -6.28
CA GLN A 19 -12.60 -3.85 -4.86
C GLN A 19 -12.94 -5.32 -4.55
N ASN A 20 -14.10 -5.79 -5.00
CA ASN A 20 -14.49 -7.19 -4.84
C ASN A 20 -13.53 -8.15 -5.54
N CYS A 21 -13.02 -7.81 -6.73
CA CYS A 21 -12.03 -8.64 -7.40
C CYS A 21 -10.75 -8.78 -6.57
N LEU A 22 -10.19 -7.66 -6.10
CA LEU A 22 -8.94 -7.65 -5.33
C LEU A 22 -9.04 -8.44 -4.01
N LEU A 23 -10.19 -8.36 -3.33
CA LEU A 23 -10.44 -9.11 -2.09
C LEU A 23 -10.44 -10.64 -2.27
N ASN A 24 -10.75 -11.13 -3.49
CA ASN A 24 -10.90 -12.56 -3.78
C ASN A 24 -9.70 -13.15 -4.54
N ILE A 25 -8.60 -12.41 -4.68
CA ILE A 25 -7.41 -12.92 -5.38
C ILE A 25 -6.71 -13.98 -4.53
N GLU A 26 -6.59 -15.19 -5.07
CA GLU A 26 -5.72 -16.23 -4.53
C GLU A 26 -4.29 -16.06 -5.11
N THR A 27 -3.40 -15.47 -4.33
CA THR A 27 -2.02 -15.15 -4.73
C THR A 27 -1.17 -16.37 -5.12
N ASN A 28 -1.55 -17.56 -4.65
CA ASN A 28 -0.84 -18.81 -4.93
C ASN A 28 -1.10 -19.38 -6.34
N LYS A 29 -2.14 -18.93 -7.05
CA LYS A 29 -2.59 -19.48 -8.34
C LYS A 29 -2.52 -18.48 -9.50
N THR A 30 -2.00 -17.28 -9.27
CA THR A 30 -2.06 -16.17 -10.22
C THR A 30 -0.71 -15.96 -10.92
N ASP A 31 -0.73 -15.54 -12.19
CA ASP A 31 0.45 -15.02 -12.87
C ASP A 31 0.93 -13.75 -12.15
N LYS A 32 2.00 -13.91 -11.37
CA LYS A 32 2.52 -12.86 -10.49
C LYS A 32 3.03 -11.65 -11.26
N ALA A 33 3.57 -11.83 -12.47
CA ALA A 33 4.14 -10.75 -13.25
C ALA A 33 3.04 -9.82 -13.78
N ALA A 34 2.06 -10.38 -14.50
CA ALA A 34 0.94 -9.61 -15.05
C ALA A 34 0.08 -8.95 -13.96
N LEU A 35 -0.12 -9.64 -12.83
CA LEU A 35 -0.82 -9.07 -11.69
C LEU A 35 -0.03 -7.90 -11.08
N SER A 36 1.29 -8.03 -10.90
CA SER A 36 2.11 -6.96 -10.33
C SER A 36 2.05 -5.65 -11.13
N GLU A 37 2.11 -5.72 -12.46
CA GLU A 37 1.98 -4.55 -13.33
C GLU A 37 0.62 -3.86 -13.15
N SER A 38 -0.44 -4.66 -13.06
CA SER A 38 -1.81 -4.15 -12.86
C SER A 38 -1.98 -3.48 -11.49
N LEU A 39 -1.38 -4.05 -10.43
CA LEU A 39 -1.42 -3.50 -9.08
C LEU A 39 -0.70 -2.15 -8.98
N LEU A 40 0.41 -1.98 -9.69
CA LEU A 40 1.15 -0.70 -9.73
C LEU A 40 0.35 0.45 -10.37
N LEU A 41 -0.61 0.15 -11.25
CA LEU A 41 -1.48 1.18 -11.82
C LEU A 41 -2.47 1.73 -10.79
N ILE A 42 -2.88 0.91 -9.83
CA ILE A 42 -3.94 1.26 -8.87
C ILE A 42 -3.44 1.56 -7.46
N ILE A 43 -2.20 1.21 -7.11
CA ILE A 43 -1.62 1.46 -5.78
C ILE A 43 -1.62 2.95 -5.40
N ASN A 44 -1.68 3.84 -6.39
CA ASN A 44 -1.73 5.28 -6.22
C ASN A 44 -3.12 5.84 -5.91
N ASP A 45 -4.17 5.02 -6.01
CA ASP A 45 -5.54 5.39 -5.65
C ASP A 45 -5.81 4.95 -4.20
N SER A 46 -6.14 5.93 -3.35
CA SER A 46 -6.39 5.70 -1.91
C SER A 46 -7.56 4.75 -1.61
N SER A 47 -8.32 4.34 -2.62
CA SER A 47 -9.40 3.36 -2.49
C SER A 47 -8.92 1.91 -2.55
N PHE A 48 -7.69 1.72 -3.03
CA PHE A 48 -7.11 0.43 -3.38
C PHE A 48 -5.68 0.28 -2.85
N GLU A 49 -5.10 1.34 -2.28
CA GLU A 49 -3.67 1.43 -1.96
C GLU A 49 -3.19 0.30 -1.05
N ALA A 50 -3.77 0.11 0.14
CA ALA A 50 -3.42 -0.96 1.06
C ALA A 50 -3.60 -2.34 0.40
N LYS A 51 -4.77 -2.61 -0.19
CA LYS A 51 -5.03 -3.94 -0.76
C LYS A 51 -4.11 -4.23 -1.96
N ALA A 52 -3.81 -3.22 -2.77
CA ALA A 52 -2.88 -3.37 -3.88
C ALA A 52 -1.45 -3.59 -3.39
N PHE A 53 -1.06 -2.91 -2.30
CA PHE A 53 0.23 -3.09 -1.65
C PHE A 53 0.38 -4.49 -1.03
N GLU A 54 -0.60 -4.96 -0.26
CA GLU A 54 -0.66 -6.32 0.29
C GLU A 54 -0.45 -7.38 -0.80
N LEU A 55 -1.19 -7.26 -1.91
CA LEU A 55 -1.06 -8.18 -3.04
C LEU A 55 0.31 -8.07 -3.71
N LEU A 56 0.87 -6.86 -3.81
CA LEU A 56 2.23 -6.66 -4.31
C LEU A 56 3.28 -7.32 -3.43
N LEU A 57 3.13 -7.35 -2.10
CA LEU A 57 4.05 -8.07 -1.22
C LEU A 57 4.11 -9.56 -1.56
N HIS A 58 2.98 -10.17 -1.94
CA HIS A 58 2.91 -11.58 -2.34
C HIS A 58 3.39 -11.86 -3.78
N THR A 59 3.17 -10.92 -4.70
CA THR A 59 3.49 -11.12 -6.12
C THR A 59 4.88 -10.63 -6.50
N ASN A 60 5.32 -9.51 -5.91
CA ASN A 60 6.57 -8.83 -6.22
C ASN A 60 7.04 -7.98 -5.01
N ALA A 61 7.63 -8.65 -4.02
CA ALA A 61 8.05 -8.02 -2.77
C ALA A 61 9.09 -6.90 -2.98
N ASP A 62 9.98 -7.03 -3.97
CA ASP A 62 11.00 -6.00 -4.24
C ASP A 62 10.37 -4.69 -4.70
N GLU A 63 9.33 -4.78 -5.51
CA GLU A 63 8.60 -3.61 -5.97
C GLU A 63 7.75 -3.00 -4.85
N ALA A 64 7.13 -3.80 -3.98
CA ALA A 64 6.45 -3.31 -2.78
C ALA A 64 7.44 -2.56 -1.86
N LYS A 65 8.62 -3.15 -1.59
CA LYS A 65 9.71 -2.52 -0.83
C LYS A 65 10.13 -1.18 -1.46
N ARG A 66 10.27 -1.14 -2.78
CA ARG A 66 10.62 0.09 -3.51
C ARG A 66 9.53 1.15 -3.35
N HIS A 67 8.26 0.76 -3.50
CA HIS A 67 7.11 1.66 -3.40
C HIS A 67 7.03 2.34 -2.04
N ILE A 68 6.96 1.55 -0.95
CA ILE A 68 6.82 2.11 0.40
C ILE A 68 8.01 2.98 0.78
N ASN A 69 9.22 2.62 0.35
CA ASN A 69 10.39 3.45 0.55
C ASN A 69 10.27 4.79 -0.18
N LEU A 70 10.05 4.79 -1.49
CA LEU A 70 10.03 6.02 -2.28
C LEU A 70 8.93 6.99 -1.88
N PHE A 71 7.72 6.48 -1.63
CA PHE A 71 6.56 7.35 -1.41
C PHE A 71 6.32 7.68 0.06
N TYR A 72 6.71 6.80 1.00
CA TYR A 72 6.35 6.94 2.42
C TYR A 72 7.53 7.10 3.35
N LEU A 73 8.65 6.43 3.12
CA LEU A 73 9.72 6.35 4.12
C LEU A 73 11.02 7.12 3.80
N GLN A 74 11.42 7.29 2.53
CA GLN A 74 12.64 7.98 2.11
C GLN A 74 12.44 9.47 1.82
N GLY A 75 13.49 10.29 1.98
CA GLY A 75 13.42 11.73 1.75
C GLY A 75 12.76 12.50 2.91
N SER A 76 12.58 13.81 2.76
CA SER A 76 11.99 14.66 3.80
C SER A 76 10.50 14.36 3.96
N PRO A 77 10.04 13.90 5.13
CA PRO A 77 8.62 13.62 5.36
C PRO A 77 7.76 14.88 5.22
N GLN A 78 8.28 16.06 5.55
CA GLN A 78 7.55 17.33 5.43
C GLN A 78 7.19 17.69 3.97
N GLN A 79 7.88 17.11 2.99
CA GLN A 79 7.67 17.36 1.56
C GLN A 79 6.73 16.33 0.91
N LYS A 80 6.25 15.33 1.66
CA LYS A 80 5.44 14.26 1.10
C LYS A 80 3.99 14.67 1.00
N THR A 81 3.44 14.50 -0.20
CA THR A 81 2.03 14.73 -0.50
C THR A 81 1.11 13.61 0.01
N ARG A 82 1.69 12.47 0.40
CA ARG A 82 0.96 11.28 0.86
C ARG A 82 1.40 10.84 2.24
N PHE A 83 0.52 11.09 3.19
CA PHE A 83 0.33 10.28 4.40
C PHE A 83 -1.16 9.97 4.53
N LYS A 84 -1.77 9.49 3.44
CA LYS A 84 -3.18 9.13 3.46
C LYS A 84 -3.30 7.79 4.16
N GLY A 85 -3.63 7.82 5.44
CA GLY A 85 -4.42 6.87 6.23
C GLY A 85 -4.22 5.35 6.14
N GLU A 86 -3.26 4.84 5.36
CA GLU A 86 -3.06 3.39 5.19
C GLU A 86 -1.59 2.99 5.36
N LEU A 87 -0.70 3.91 5.75
CA LEU A 87 0.71 3.57 5.99
C LEU A 87 0.87 2.60 7.17
N ASP A 88 0.04 2.76 8.20
CA ASP A 88 -0.09 1.86 9.34
C ASP A 88 -0.47 0.44 8.88
N ILE A 89 -1.54 0.31 8.09
CA ILE A 89 -2.00 -0.95 7.51
C ILE A 89 -0.91 -1.56 6.61
N MET A 90 -0.32 -0.76 5.73
CA MET A 90 0.74 -1.21 4.82
C MET A 90 1.99 -1.68 5.57
N LEU A 91 2.37 -1.03 6.67
CA LEU A 91 3.50 -1.46 7.49
C LEU A 91 3.18 -2.73 8.28
N ASP A 92 1.94 -2.90 8.74
CA ASP A 92 1.51 -4.16 9.34
C ASP A 92 1.52 -5.31 8.33
N ASP A 93 0.92 -5.13 7.14
CA ASP A 93 0.96 -6.09 6.05
C ASP A 93 2.41 -6.45 5.67
N TYR A 94 3.29 -5.45 5.59
CA TYR A 94 4.72 -5.65 5.32
C TYR A 94 5.35 -6.60 6.35
N ARG A 95 5.11 -6.35 7.63
CA ARG A 95 5.64 -7.14 8.73
C ARG A 95 5.04 -8.55 8.74
N CYS A 96 3.73 -8.67 8.59
CA CYS A 96 3.00 -9.93 8.56
C CYS A 96 3.43 -10.84 7.40
N ILE A 97 3.65 -10.27 6.21
CA ILE A 97 3.95 -11.04 4.99
C ILE A 97 5.45 -11.30 4.81
N LEU A 98 6.31 -10.29 5.03
CA LEU A 98 7.76 -10.43 4.84
C LEU A 98 8.51 -10.84 6.11
N GLY A 99 7.87 -10.74 7.27
CA GLY A 99 8.38 -11.15 8.55
C GLY A 99 9.12 -10.06 9.32
N GLU A 100 9.21 -10.26 10.64
CA GLU A 100 9.79 -9.33 11.61
C GLU A 100 11.22 -8.89 11.27
N MET A 101 12.03 -9.80 10.73
CA MET A 101 13.41 -9.49 10.38
C MET A 101 13.51 -8.46 9.26
N GLU A 102 12.67 -8.58 8.22
CA GLU A 102 12.65 -7.63 7.10
C GLU A 102 12.04 -6.29 7.54
N PHE A 103 10.99 -6.34 8.37
CA PHE A 103 10.41 -5.14 8.97
C PHE A 103 11.43 -4.37 9.80
N LYS A 104 12.16 -5.05 10.69
CA LYS A 104 13.21 -4.42 11.50
C LYS A 104 14.30 -3.78 10.64
N LYS A 105 14.76 -4.45 9.57
CA LYS A 105 15.72 -3.86 8.63
C LYS A 105 15.20 -2.59 7.98
N LEU A 106 13.93 -2.61 7.55
CA LEU A 106 13.27 -1.43 6.98
C LEU A 106 13.30 -0.27 7.97
N ILE A 107 12.82 -0.49 9.20
CA ILE A 107 12.78 0.56 10.22
C ILE A 107 14.19 1.02 10.58
N ASP A 108 15.14 0.11 10.84
CA ASP A 108 16.51 0.45 11.23
C ASP A 108 17.22 1.31 10.17
N SER A 109 16.88 1.14 8.89
CA SER A 109 17.42 1.94 7.78
C SER A 109 16.93 3.39 7.73
N LEU A 110 15.84 3.74 8.42
CA LEU A 110 15.25 5.07 8.34
C LEU A 110 16.07 6.12 9.10
N PRO A 111 16.23 7.34 8.55
CA PRO A 111 16.78 8.47 9.29
C PRO A 111 15.99 8.74 10.57
N LYS A 112 16.66 9.22 11.62
CA LYS A 112 16.03 9.56 12.90
C LYS A 112 14.85 10.53 12.73
N GLU A 113 15.03 11.56 11.90
CA GLU A 113 14.00 12.57 11.60
C GLU A 113 12.74 11.95 10.99
N ASN A 114 12.88 10.89 10.19
CA ASN A 114 11.76 10.19 9.57
C ASN A 114 11.05 9.31 10.59
N LYS A 115 11.79 8.63 11.48
CA LYS A 115 11.22 7.83 12.58
C LYS A 115 10.46 8.66 13.60
N GLU A 116 10.90 9.90 13.83
CA GLU A 116 10.27 10.81 14.79
C GLU A 116 9.13 11.63 14.16
N PHE A 117 8.96 11.58 12.84
CA PHE A 117 7.84 12.23 12.18
C PHE A 117 6.53 11.55 12.57
N TYR A 118 5.59 12.33 13.12
CA TYR A 118 4.36 11.85 13.75
C TYR A 118 3.65 10.72 12.99
N ALA A 119 3.35 10.90 11.69
CA ALA A 119 2.62 9.90 10.91
C ALA A 119 3.40 8.59 10.67
N ILE A 120 4.73 8.68 10.50
CA ILE A 120 5.58 7.50 10.32
C ILE A 120 5.74 6.79 11.66
N LYS A 121 5.93 7.56 12.74
CA LYS A 121 6.05 7.04 14.10
C LYS A 121 4.81 6.25 14.50
N GLU A 122 3.63 6.84 14.36
CA GLU A 122 2.36 6.17 14.70
C GLU A 122 2.16 4.90 13.87
N ALA A 123 2.47 4.93 12.57
CA ALA A 123 2.34 3.76 11.70
C ALA A 123 3.31 2.63 12.10
N ILE A 124 4.53 2.96 12.53
CA ILE A 124 5.50 1.98 13.06
C ILE A 124 5.00 1.40 14.39
N GLU A 125 4.55 2.25 15.31
CA GLU A 125 4.03 1.83 16.62
C GLU A 125 2.80 0.92 16.47
N PHE A 126 1.90 1.26 15.53
CA PHE A 126 0.76 0.43 15.17
C PHE A 126 1.19 -0.97 14.71
N ALA A 127 2.05 -1.04 13.69
CA ALA A 127 2.54 -2.31 13.14
C ALA A 127 3.35 -3.14 14.15
N GLN A 128 3.91 -2.53 15.19
CA GLN A 128 4.61 -3.24 16.28
C GLN A 128 3.68 -3.76 17.38
N SER A 129 2.45 -3.23 17.45
CA SER A 129 1.51 -3.51 18.55
C SER A 129 0.56 -4.68 18.28
N GLU A 130 0.34 -5.05 17.01
CA GLU A 130 -0.46 -6.21 16.59
C GLU A 130 0.37 -7.51 16.54
#